data_AF-A0A811MUH1-F1
#
_entry.id   AF-A0A811MUH1-F1
#
_cell.length_a   1.000
_cell.length_b   1.000
_cell.length_c   1.000
_cell.angle_alpha   90.00
_cell.angle_beta   90.00
_cell.angle_gamma   90.00
#
_symmetry.space_group_name_H-M   'P 1'
#
loop_
_entity.id
_entity.type
_entity.pdbx_description
1 polymer ?
#
loop_
_entity_poly.entity_id
_entity_poly.type
_entity_poly.pdbx_seq_one_letter_code
_entity_poly.pdbx_strand_id
1 'polypeptide(L)'
;MEKHQQMYERATRHPFTVSIREGTVDMSAFKRWLSQDYLFVREFVAFIASVLLKCCKQEDSSDMELILGGVASISDEISWFKNEATRWGVDLASVSPLKANLEYHRFLQSFTEPEVSYVVAVTTFWIIETVYQDSFGFCIQDGNKTPPELLGTCQRWGSVGFRQYCQSLRSIVDRCLANAPADAVKSAEEAFIRVLELEIGFWEMSSSQS
;
A
#
# COMPACT_ATOMS: atom_id res chain seq x y z
N MET A 1 -2.40 14.20 7.92
CA MET A 1 -2.17 14.52 6.49
C MET A 1 -1.71 15.96 6.27
N GLU A 2 -2.43 16.99 6.72
CA GLU A 2 -2.05 18.42 6.48
C GLU A 2 -0.60 18.75 6.89
N LYS A 3 -0.18 18.32 8.08
CA LYS A 3 1.19 18.53 8.59
C LYS A 3 2.30 17.96 7.70
N HIS A 4 2.00 16.89 6.94
CA HIS A 4 2.97 16.14 6.11
C HIS A 4 2.59 16.15 4.63
N GLN A 5 1.85 17.16 4.18
CA GLN A 5 1.26 17.21 2.84
C GLN A 5 2.29 17.03 1.72
N GLN A 6 3.44 17.71 1.81
CA GLN A 6 4.50 17.60 0.79
C GLN A 6 5.04 16.19 0.66
N MET A 7 5.19 15.48 1.78
CA MET A 7 5.69 14.11 1.79
C MET A 7 4.64 13.14 1.23
N TYR A 8 3.37 13.35 1.59
CA TYR A 8 2.25 12.59 1.06
C TYR A 8 2.10 12.77 -0.46
N GLU A 9 2.26 14.00 -0.96
CA GLU A 9 2.25 14.28 -2.39
C GLU A 9 3.39 13.57 -3.12
N ARG A 10 4.61 13.56 -2.55
CA ARG A 10 5.74 12.80 -3.11
C ARG A 10 5.49 11.29 -3.17
N ALA A 11 4.82 10.74 -2.16
CA ALA A 11 4.46 9.32 -2.12
C ALA A 11 3.33 8.94 -3.10
N THR A 12 2.43 9.88 -3.41
CA THR A 12 1.25 9.63 -4.26
C THR A 12 1.35 10.15 -5.70
N ARG A 13 2.32 11.03 -5.97
CA ARG A 13 2.62 11.63 -7.29
C ARG A 13 4.08 11.42 -7.67
N HIS A 14 4.62 10.26 -7.33
CA HIS A 14 6.00 9.91 -7.65
C HIS A 14 6.24 9.95 -9.16
N PRO A 15 7.45 10.32 -9.65
CA PRO A 15 7.80 10.26 -11.07
C PRO A 15 7.42 8.95 -11.78
N PHE A 16 7.47 7.82 -11.07
CA PHE A 16 6.98 6.53 -11.57
C PHE A 16 5.48 6.57 -11.92
N THR A 17 4.62 6.96 -10.98
CA THR A 17 3.16 7.00 -11.19
C THR A 17 2.78 8.12 -12.18
N VAL A 18 3.50 9.24 -12.17
CA VAL A 18 3.37 10.30 -13.19
C VAL A 18 3.71 9.77 -14.58
N SER A 19 4.76 8.96 -14.73
CA SER A 19 5.12 8.37 -16.03
C SER A 19 4.04 7.40 -16.53
N ILE A 20 3.37 6.67 -15.63
CA ILE A 20 2.22 5.82 -15.98
C ILE A 20 1.06 6.68 -16.46
N ARG A 21 0.74 7.77 -15.75
CA ARG A 21 -0.33 8.70 -16.16
C ARG A 21 -0.06 9.33 -17.51
N GLU A 22 1.18 9.76 -17.77
CA GLU A 22 1.54 10.45 -19.01
C GLU A 22 1.81 9.50 -20.19
N GLY A 23 1.78 8.19 -19.97
CA GLY A 23 2.03 7.20 -21.03
C GLY A 23 3.50 7.10 -21.44
N THR A 24 4.41 7.57 -20.59
CA THR A 24 5.85 7.60 -20.84
C THR A 24 6.63 6.58 -20.02
N VAL A 25 5.93 5.78 -19.20
CA VAL A 25 6.53 4.73 -18.37
C VAL A 25 7.33 3.74 -19.21
N ASP A 26 8.57 3.46 -18.80
CA ASP A 26 9.36 2.39 -19.38
C ASP A 26 8.80 1.04 -18.91
N MET A 27 8.56 0.12 -19.85
CA MET A 27 8.09 -1.22 -19.52
C MET A 27 9.08 -2.00 -18.64
N SER A 28 10.38 -1.68 -18.68
CA SER A 28 11.34 -2.28 -17.75
C SER A 28 11.06 -1.85 -16.30
N ALA A 29 10.71 -0.58 -16.10
CA ALA A 29 10.33 -0.02 -14.80
C ALA A 29 9.02 -0.63 -14.29
N PHE A 30 8.01 -0.74 -15.17
CA PHE A 30 6.75 -1.39 -14.82
C PHE A 30 6.94 -2.86 -14.42
N LYS A 31 7.72 -3.63 -15.18
CA LYS A 31 8.01 -5.05 -14.85
C LYS A 31 8.79 -5.17 -13.54
N ARG A 32 9.71 -4.24 -13.26
CA ARG A 32 10.42 -4.19 -11.99
C ARG A 32 9.46 -3.94 -10.82
N TRP A 33 8.61 -2.92 -10.91
CA TRP A 33 7.54 -2.67 -9.94
C TRP A 33 6.68 -3.92 -9.73
N LEU A 34 6.14 -4.50 -10.81
CA LEU A 34 5.26 -5.68 -10.76
C LEU A 34 5.91 -6.85 -10.00
N SER A 35 7.19 -7.09 -10.26
CA SER A 35 7.94 -8.18 -9.63
C SER A 35 8.22 -7.94 -8.14
N GLN A 36 8.54 -6.69 -7.77
CA GLN A 36 8.84 -6.33 -6.38
C GLN A 36 7.56 -6.22 -5.56
N ASP A 37 6.48 -5.71 -6.15
CA ASP A 37 5.19 -5.56 -5.49
C ASP A 37 4.53 -6.91 -5.22
N TYR A 38 4.74 -7.90 -6.09
CA TYR A 38 4.41 -9.28 -5.76
C TYR A 38 5.11 -9.80 -4.50
N LEU A 39 6.40 -9.47 -4.31
CA LEU A 39 7.13 -9.86 -3.09
C LEU A 39 6.60 -9.11 -1.86
N PHE A 40 6.29 -7.82 -2.02
CA PHE A 40 5.68 -7.00 -0.98
C PHE A 40 4.35 -7.57 -0.50
N VAL A 41 3.42 -7.86 -1.41
CA VAL A 41 2.09 -8.38 -1.10
C VAL A 41 2.16 -9.68 -0.30
N ARG A 42 3.15 -10.54 -0.58
CA ARG A 42 3.33 -11.80 0.18
C ARG A 42 3.65 -11.56 1.66
N GLU A 43 4.48 -10.57 1.97
CA GLU A 43 4.78 -10.19 3.36
C GLU A 43 3.64 -9.36 3.97
N PHE A 44 2.94 -8.57 3.14
CA PHE A 44 1.79 -7.78 3.55
C PHE A 44 0.67 -8.64 4.15
N VAL A 45 0.49 -9.89 3.68
CA VAL A 45 -0.44 -10.87 4.28
C VAL A 45 -0.23 -11.02 5.79
N ALA A 46 1.03 -11.23 6.22
CA ALA A 46 1.34 -11.44 7.63
C ALA A 46 1.06 -10.18 8.46
N PHE A 47 1.33 -9.00 7.89
CA PHE A 47 1.00 -7.73 8.49
C PHE A 47 -0.52 -7.56 8.68
N ILE A 48 -1.33 -7.72 7.64
CA ILE A 48 -2.79 -7.53 7.77
C ILE A 48 -3.39 -8.57 8.73
N ALA A 49 -2.88 -9.82 8.71
CA ALA A 49 -3.28 -10.82 9.69
C ALA A 49 -2.97 -10.38 11.14
N SER A 50 -1.82 -9.73 11.37
CA SER A 50 -1.49 -9.15 12.68
C SER A 50 -2.45 -8.01 13.08
N VAL A 51 -2.86 -7.16 12.12
CA VAL A 51 -3.86 -6.10 12.34
C VAL A 51 -5.21 -6.72 12.72
N LEU A 52 -5.63 -7.78 12.02
CA LEU A 52 -6.86 -8.52 12.34
C LEU A 52 -6.80 -9.13 13.74
N LEU A 53 -5.69 -9.76 14.12
CA LEU A 53 -5.51 -10.31 15.47
C LEU A 53 -5.57 -9.23 16.57
N LYS A 54 -5.02 -8.04 16.30
CA LYS A 54 -5.10 -6.90 17.22
C LYS A 54 -6.53 -6.33 17.30
N CYS A 55 -7.26 -6.31 16.18
CA CYS A 55 -8.68 -5.95 16.11
C CYS A 55 -9.54 -6.91 16.95
N CYS A 56 -9.32 -8.23 16.84
CA CYS A 56 -10.06 -9.24 17.61
C CYS A 56 -9.89 -9.11 19.13
N LYS A 57 -8.87 -8.38 19.59
CA LYS A 57 -8.62 -8.12 21.02
C LYS A 57 -9.25 -6.81 21.51
N GLN A 58 -9.84 -6.01 20.62
CA GLN A 58 -10.58 -4.79 21.00
C GLN A 58 -11.96 -5.17 21.54
N GLU A 59 -12.48 -4.38 22.48
CA GLU A 59 -13.81 -4.61 23.07
C GLU A 59 -14.95 -4.38 22.06
N ASP A 60 -14.75 -3.48 21.10
CA ASP A 60 -15.66 -3.22 19.98
C ASP A 60 -15.11 -3.88 18.71
N SER A 61 -15.77 -4.95 18.26
CA SER A 61 -15.33 -5.76 17.11
C SER A 61 -15.96 -5.35 15.78
N SER A 62 -16.61 -4.18 15.71
CA SER A 62 -17.26 -3.70 14.49
C SER A 62 -16.31 -3.49 13.30
N ASP A 63 -15.00 -3.37 13.56
CA ASP A 63 -13.95 -3.22 12.54
C ASP A 63 -13.54 -4.54 11.88
N MET A 64 -13.88 -5.67 12.51
CA MET A 64 -13.36 -6.99 12.12
C MET A 64 -13.77 -7.37 10.70
N GLU A 65 -15.01 -7.11 10.31
CA GLU A 65 -15.52 -7.45 8.99
C GLU A 65 -14.76 -6.71 7.88
N LEU A 66 -14.45 -5.42 8.10
CA LEU A 66 -13.71 -4.62 7.14
C LEU A 66 -12.27 -5.13 6.98
N ILE A 67 -11.58 -5.37 8.10
CA ILE A 67 -10.18 -5.85 8.07
C ILE A 67 -10.10 -7.26 7.48
N LEU A 68 -11.07 -8.13 7.82
CA LEU A 68 -11.17 -9.47 7.25
C LEU A 68 -11.41 -9.42 5.73
N GLY A 69 -12.26 -8.50 5.27
CA GLY A 69 -12.45 -8.24 3.83
C GLY A 69 -11.14 -7.87 3.13
N GLY A 70 -10.32 -7.03 3.77
CA GLY A 70 -8.96 -6.73 3.32
C GLY A 70 -8.10 -7.97 3.14
N VAL A 71 -8.00 -8.82 4.17
CA VAL A 71 -7.24 -10.09 4.13
C VAL A 71 -7.73 -10.99 2.98
N ALA A 72 -9.04 -11.13 2.82
CA ALA A 72 -9.63 -11.97 1.77
C ALA A 72 -9.24 -11.47 0.37
N SER A 73 -9.21 -10.16 0.16
CA SER A 73 -8.88 -9.54 -1.14
C SER A 73 -7.44 -9.80 -1.59
N ILE A 74 -6.52 -10.09 -0.67
CA ILE A 74 -5.12 -10.39 -1.00
C ILE A 74 -5.01 -11.71 -1.79
N SER A 75 -5.92 -12.65 -1.61
CA SER A 75 -5.91 -13.89 -2.40
C SER A 75 -6.13 -13.63 -3.89
N ASP A 76 -7.08 -12.74 -4.21
CA ASP A 76 -7.35 -12.30 -5.57
C ASP A 76 -6.19 -11.44 -6.11
N GLU A 77 -5.52 -10.68 -5.25
CA GLU A 77 -4.35 -9.87 -5.60
C GLU A 77 -3.14 -10.71 -5.99
N ILE A 78 -2.79 -11.70 -5.17
CA ILE A 78 -1.71 -12.64 -5.48
C ILE A 78 -1.98 -13.35 -6.81
N SER A 79 -3.23 -13.74 -7.06
CA SER A 79 -3.64 -14.37 -8.32
C SER A 79 -3.49 -13.43 -9.50
N TRP A 80 -3.87 -12.17 -9.33
CA TRP A 80 -3.70 -11.12 -10.34
C TRP A 80 -2.22 -10.88 -10.68
N PHE A 81 -1.33 -10.76 -9.67
CA PHE A 81 0.11 -10.59 -9.89
C PHE A 81 0.72 -11.74 -10.70
N LYS A 82 0.33 -12.99 -10.42
CA LYS A 82 0.80 -14.16 -11.17
C LYS A 82 0.37 -14.11 -12.65
N ASN A 83 -0.86 -13.69 -12.90
CA ASN A 83 -1.40 -13.56 -14.26
C ASN A 83 -0.68 -12.44 -15.03
N GLU A 84 -0.50 -11.28 -14.41
CA GLU A 84 0.21 -10.17 -15.03
C GLU A 84 1.69 -10.51 -15.26
N ALA A 85 2.36 -11.16 -14.30
CA ALA A 85 3.73 -11.59 -14.50
C ALA A 85 3.88 -12.54 -15.70
N THR A 86 2.93 -13.47 -15.86
CA THR A 86 2.88 -14.35 -17.04
C THR A 86 2.69 -13.55 -18.33
N ARG A 87 1.72 -12.63 -18.35
CA ARG A 87 1.42 -11.74 -19.49
C ARG A 87 2.63 -10.91 -19.91
N TRP A 88 3.41 -10.43 -18.95
CA TRP A 88 4.57 -9.57 -19.17
C TRP A 88 5.90 -10.32 -19.31
N GLY A 89 5.89 -11.66 -19.22
CA GLY A 89 7.08 -12.50 -19.29
C GLY A 89 8.05 -12.28 -18.12
N VAL A 90 7.52 -11.99 -16.93
CA VAL A 90 8.28 -11.84 -15.69
C VAL A 90 8.28 -13.17 -14.94
N ASP A 91 9.45 -13.75 -14.71
CA ASP A 91 9.60 -14.94 -13.88
C ASP A 91 9.69 -14.54 -12.40
N LEU A 92 8.57 -14.63 -11.68
CA LEU A 92 8.50 -14.28 -10.26
C LEU A 92 9.39 -15.18 -9.38
N ALA A 93 9.78 -16.37 -9.83
CA ALA A 93 10.60 -17.29 -9.03
C ALA A 93 12.08 -16.90 -9.00
N SER A 94 12.57 -16.17 -10.02
CA SER A 94 13.96 -15.69 -10.09
C SER A 94 14.15 -14.28 -9.52
N VAL A 95 13.08 -13.59 -9.15
CA VAL A 95 13.13 -12.23 -8.62
C VAL A 95 13.61 -12.25 -7.17
N SER A 96 14.66 -11.49 -6.89
CA SER A 96 15.13 -11.22 -5.53
C SER A 96 14.62 -9.86 -5.04
N PRO A 97 14.28 -9.72 -3.75
CA PRO A 97 13.83 -8.44 -3.20
C PRO A 97 14.97 -7.41 -3.22
N LEU A 98 14.67 -6.21 -3.69
CA LEU A 98 15.58 -5.07 -3.66
C LEU A 98 15.66 -4.48 -2.25
N LYS A 99 16.64 -3.61 -2.02
CA LYS A 99 16.89 -2.99 -0.70
C LYS A 99 15.65 -2.30 -0.13
N ALA A 100 14.95 -1.49 -0.94
CA ALA A 100 13.74 -0.78 -0.49
C ALA A 100 12.62 -1.75 -0.10
N ASN A 101 12.44 -2.83 -0.87
CA ASN A 101 11.47 -3.88 -0.58
C ASN A 101 11.81 -4.61 0.74
N LEU A 102 13.08 -4.97 0.96
CA LEU A 102 13.54 -5.57 2.23
C LEU A 102 13.35 -4.64 3.44
N GLU A 103 13.60 -3.34 3.28
CA GLU A 103 13.38 -2.35 4.33
C GLU A 103 11.90 -2.23 4.70
N TYR A 104 11.02 -2.27 3.68
CA TYR A 104 9.57 -2.30 3.90
C TYR A 104 9.15 -3.57 4.63
N HIS A 105 9.66 -4.73 4.22
CA HIS A 105 9.36 -6.01 4.88
C HIS A 105 9.72 -5.99 6.36
N ARG A 106 10.92 -5.51 6.71
CA ARG A 106 11.34 -5.39 8.13
C ARG A 106 10.42 -4.48 8.92
N PHE A 107 9.97 -3.37 8.32
CA PHE A 107 9.02 -2.48 8.95
C PHE A 107 7.69 -3.20 9.21
N LEU A 108 7.12 -3.89 8.21
CA LEU A 108 5.86 -4.65 8.38
C LEU A 108 5.98 -5.77 9.41
N GLN A 109 7.10 -6.50 9.44
CA GLN A 109 7.36 -7.57 10.41
C GLN A 109 7.35 -7.07 11.85
N SER A 110 7.79 -5.83 12.11
CA SER A 110 7.77 -5.26 13.47
C SER A 110 6.37 -5.12 14.07
N PHE A 111 5.30 -5.12 13.26
CA PHE A 111 3.91 -5.05 13.74
C PHE A 111 3.37 -6.39 14.25
N THR A 112 4.09 -7.49 13.98
CA THR A 112 3.73 -8.80 14.55
C THR A 112 3.99 -8.86 16.05
N GLU A 113 4.83 -7.96 16.58
CA GLU A 113 5.11 -7.83 18.00
C GLU A 113 3.85 -7.40 18.78
N PRO A 114 3.57 -8.03 19.94
CA PRO A 114 2.35 -7.76 20.71
C PRO A 114 2.29 -6.34 21.30
N GLU A 115 3.42 -5.67 21.48
CA GLU A 115 3.57 -4.34 22.06
C GLU A 115 3.05 -3.23 21.12
N VAL A 116 3.01 -3.49 19.81
CA VAL A 116 2.46 -2.53 18.85
C VAL A 116 0.94 -2.44 19.03
N SER A 117 0.46 -1.25 19.40
CA SER A 117 -0.95 -1.00 19.66
C SER A 117 -1.79 -1.07 18.40
N TYR A 118 -3.08 -1.37 18.57
CA TYR A 118 -4.02 -1.48 17.45
C TYR A 118 -4.13 -0.19 16.64
N VAL A 119 -4.18 0.97 17.30
CA VAL A 119 -4.26 2.28 16.62
C VAL A 119 -3.06 2.54 15.71
N VAL A 120 -1.85 2.15 16.12
CA VAL A 120 -0.64 2.27 15.29
C VAL A 120 -0.72 1.32 14.10
N ALA A 121 -1.12 0.07 14.33
CA ALA A 121 -1.24 -0.95 13.28
C ALA A 121 -2.30 -0.60 12.22
N VAL A 122 -3.49 -0.16 12.63
CA VAL A 122 -4.56 0.21 11.69
C VAL A 122 -4.26 1.54 10.98
N THR A 123 -3.55 2.47 11.63
CA THR A 123 -3.04 3.69 10.96
C THR A 123 -2.07 3.33 9.85
N THR A 124 -1.09 2.47 10.13
CA THR A 124 -0.15 1.95 9.13
C THR A 124 -0.88 1.27 7.99
N PHE A 125 -1.85 0.40 8.29
CA PHE A 125 -2.62 -0.30 7.27
C PHE A 125 -3.36 0.67 6.34
N TRP A 126 -4.09 1.62 6.92
CA TRP A 126 -4.81 2.64 6.17
C TRP A 126 -3.91 3.45 5.23
N ILE A 127 -2.74 3.91 5.70
CA ILE A 127 -1.90 4.78 4.88
C ILE A 127 -1.25 4.03 3.71
N ILE A 128 -0.89 2.76 3.87
CA ILE A 128 -0.38 1.90 2.78
C ILE A 128 -1.42 1.80 1.67
N GLU A 129 -2.64 1.39 2.03
CA GLU A 129 -3.76 1.23 1.08
C GLU A 129 -4.10 2.57 0.39
N THR A 130 -4.11 3.66 1.16
CA THR A 130 -4.47 4.98 0.64
C THR A 130 -3.42 5.55 -0.32
N VAL A 131 -2.13 5.30 -0.09
CA VAL A 131 -1.07 5.72 -1.03
C VAL A 131 -1.25 5.02 -2.38
N TYR A 132 -1.54 3.71 -2.39
CA TYR A 132 -1.85 2.99 -3.61
C TYR A 132 -3.12 3.52 -4.29
N GLN A 133 -4.18 3.74 -3.52
CA GLN A 133 -5.43 4.27 -4.03
C GLN A 133 -5.22 5.61 -4.73
N ASP A 134 -4.55 6.55 -4.08
CA ASP A 134 -4.37 7.90 -4.62
C ASP A 134 -3.36 7.94 -5.77
N SER A 135 -2.34 7.08 -5.76
CA SER A 135 -1.39 6.90 -6.86
C SER A 135 -2.08 6.38 -8.12
N PHE A 136 -2.79 5.26 -8.03
CA PHE A 136 -3.43 4.65 -9.20
C PHE A 136 -4.74 5.34 -9.60
N GLY A 137 -5.45 5.92 -8.63
CA GLY A 137 -6.59 6.79 -8.89
C GLY A 137 -6.17 8.00 -9.72
N PHE A 138 -4.99 8.56 -9.48
CA PHE A 138 -4.41 9.61 -10.32
C PHE A 138 -4.09 9.13 -11.73
N CYS A 139 -3.66 7.90 -11.94
CA CYS A 139 -3.41 7.37 -13.29
C CYS A 139 -4.68 7.24 -14.15
N ILE A 140 -5.87 7.16 -13.55
CA ILE A 140 -7.14 6.98 -14.29
C ILE A 140 -8.06 8.20 -14.27
N GLN A 141 -7.66 9.29 -13.63
CA GLN A 141 -8.40 10.56 -13.63
C GLN A 141 -8.48 11.16 -15.04
N ASP A 142 -9.43 12.07 -15.24
CA ASP A 142 -9.62 12.78 -16.51
C ASP A 142 -8.32 13.41 -17.02
N GLY A 143 -8.11 13.32 -18.34
CA GLY A 143 -6.91 13.81 -19.01
C GLY A 143 -5.67 12.93 -18.84
N ASN A 144 -5.79 11.69 -18.31
CA ASN A 144 -4.70 10.74 -18.35
C ASN A 144 -4.39 10.25 -19.78
N LYS A 145 -3.17 9.78 -19.98
CA LYS A 145 -2.67 9.12 -21.19
C LYS A 145 -2.15 7.72 -20.83
N THR A 146 -2.71 7.09 -19.80
CA THR A 146 -2.23 5.79 -19.35
C THR A 146 -2.36 4.76 -20.47
N PRO A 147 -1.30 3.98 -20.75
CA PRO A 147 -1.33 3.01 -21.85
C PRO A 147 -2.50 2.03 -21.65
N PRO A 148 -3.28 1.69 -22.70
CA PRO A 148 -4.44 0.81 -22.58
C PRO A 148 -4.14 -0.51 -21.87
N GLU A 149 -2.95 -1.07 -22.10
CA GLU A 149 -2.44 -2.28 -21.47
C GLU A 149 -2.27 -2.18 -19.93
N LEU A 150 -2.07 -0.97 -19.39
CA LEU A 150 -1.86 -0.70 -17.96
C LEU A 150 -3.11 -0.16 -17.26
N LEU A 151 -4.18 0.17 -18.01
CA LEU A 151 -5.43 0.66 -17.42
C LEU A 151 -6.04 -0.35 -16.45
N GLY A 152 -5.99 -1.65 -16.76
CA GLY A 152 -6.49 -2.68 -15.85
C GLY A 152 -5.77 -2.70 -14.50
N THR A 153 -4.45 -2.50 -14.52
CA THR A 153 -3.64 -2.34 -13.31
C THR A 153 -4.06 -1.11 -12.51
N CYS A 154 -4.19 0.03 -13.19
CA CYS A 154 -4.58 1.27 -12.51
C CYS A 154 -6.02 1.24 -12.00
N GLN A 155 -6.92 0.52 -12.67
CA GLN A 155 -8.30 0.34 -12.23
C GLN A 155 -8.41 -0.50 -10.96
N ARG A 156 -7.48 -1.43 -10.71
CA ARG A 156 -7.50 -2.28 -9.50
C ARG A 156 -7.52 -1.42 -8.23
N TRP A 157 -6.51 -0.58 -8.05
CA TRP A 157 -6.38 0.30 -6.89
C TRP A 157 -6.98 1.69 -7.12
N GLY A 158 -7.21 2.12 -8.36
CA GLY A 158 -7.86 3.40 -8.66
C GLY A 158 -9.39 3.36 -8.62
N SER A 159 -10.00 2.17 -8.50
CA SER A 159 -11.46 2.00 -8.54
C SER A 159 -12.20 2.76 -7.43
N VAL A 160 -13.47 3.07 -7.70
CA VAL A 160 -14.38 3.65 -6.70
C VAL A 160 -14.55 2.71 -5.49
N GLY A 161 -14.60 1.40 -5.72
CA GLY A 161 -14.72 0.42 -4.64
C GLY A 161 -13.51 0.43 -3.69
N PHE A 162 -12.30 0.46 -4.24
CA PHE A 162 -11.08 0.53 -3.42
C PHE A 162 -10.96 1.87 -2.68
N ARG A 163 -11.39 2.98 -3.31
CA ARG A 163 -11.52 4.28 -2.63
C ARG A 163 -12.47 4.23 -1.44
N GLN A 164 -13.64 3.60 -1.58
CA GLN A 164 -14.60 3.45 -0.48
C GLN A 164 -14.03 2.58 0.65
N TYR A 165 -13.29 1.52 0.30
CA TYR A 165 -12.58 0.70 1.28
C TYR A 165 -11.55 1.52 2.08
N CYS A 166 -10.69 2.30 1.41
CA CYS A 166 -9.72 3.18 2.07
C CYS A 166 -10.39 4.25 2.96
N GLN A 167 -11.53 4.80 2.53
CA GLN A 167 -12.32 5.74 3.34
C GLN A 167 -12.93 5.09 4.60
N SER A 168 -13.29 3.81 4.50
CA SER A 168 -13.79 3.03 5.64
C SER A 168 -12.66 2.78 6.64
N LEU A 169 -11.47 2.39 6.17
CA LEU A 169 -10.26 2.28 7.01
C LEU A 169 -9.91 3.61 7.69
N ARG A 170 -10.00 4.72 6.96
CA ARG A 170 -9.79 6.06 7.52
C ARG A 170 -10.73 6.35 8.68
N SER A 171 -12.00 5.99 8.55
CA SER A 171 -13.00 6.23 9.60
C SER A 171 -12.66 5.46 10.89
N ILE A 172 -12.09 4.26 10.77
CA ILE A 172 -11.56 3.49 11.91
C ILE A 172 -10.38 4.23 12.54
N VAL A 173 -9.40 4.64 11.73
CA VAL A 173 -8.21 5.35 12.20
C VAL A 173 -8.58 6.64 12.93
N ASP A 174 -9.46 7.46 12.35
CA ASP A 174 -9.91 8.73 12.94
C ASP A 174 -10.58 8.48 14.31
N ARG A 175 -11.41 7.43 14.43
CA ARG A 175 -12.04 7.04 15.71
C ARG A 175 -11.02 6.52 16.73
N CYS A 176 -10.07 5.68 16.31
CA CYS A 176 -9.04 5.13 17.19
C CYS A 176 -8.11 6.23 17.71
N LEU A 177 -7.67 7.15 16.85
CA LEU A 177 -6.79 8.26 17.23
C LEU A 177 -7.47 9.24 18.19
N ALA A 178 -8.77 9.50 18.03
CA ALA A 178 -9.52 10.38 18.93
C ALA A 178 -9.58 9.87 20.38
N ASN A 179 -9.46 8.56 20.58
CA ASN A 179 -9.55 7.90 21.89
C ASN A 179 -8.20 7.36 22.39
N ALA A 180 -7.14 7.50 21.60
CA ALA A 180 -5.82 6.95 21.92
C ALA A 180 -5.05 7.86 22.89
N PRO A 181 -4.19 7.28 23.75
CA PRO A 181 -3.28 8.05 24.57
C PRO A 181 -2.22 8.76 23.70
N ALA A 182 -1.66 9.85 24.21
CA ALA A 182 -0.80 10.74 23.42
C ALA A 182 0.48 10.07 22.88
N ASP A 183 1.01 9.09 23.60
CA ASP A 183 2.14 8.26 23.16
C ASP A 183 1.76 7.39 21.95
N ALA A 184 0.59 6.74 21.98
CA ALA A 184 0.09 5.94 20.86
C ALA A 184 -0.23 6.81 19.62
N VAL A 185 -0.77 8.02 19.82
CA VAL A 185 -0.97 9.00 18.73
C VAL A 185 0.37 9.39 18.10
N LYS A 186 1.40 9.64 18.92
CA LYS A 186 2.74 9.95 18.43
C LYS A 186 3.34 8.78 17.65
N SER A 187 3.26 7.56 18.17
CA SER A 187 3.74 6.37 17.45
C SER A 187 2.98 6.11 16.15
N ALA A 188 1.69 6.42 16.09
CA ALA A 188 0.91 6.32 14.87
C ALA A 188 1.34 7.37 13.83
N GLU A 189 1.67 8.59 14.27
CA GLU A 189 2.26 9.62 13.39
C GLU A 189 3.66 9.20 12.88
N GLU A 190 4.51 8.64 13.74
CA GLU A 190 5.83 8.12 13.34
C GLU A 190 5.70 6.99 12.30
N ALA A 191 4.77 6.06 12.51
CA ALA A 191 4.49 4.99 11.56
C ALA A 191 3.93 5.52 10.23
N PHE A 192 3.04 6.53 10.29
CA PHE A 192 2.52 7.22 9.09
C PHE A 192 3.66 7.83 8.26
N ILE A 193 4.57 8.59 8.89
CA ILE A 193 5.71 9.19 8.21
C ILE A 193 6.60 8.09 7.61
N ARG A 194 6.84 7.02 8.38
CA ARG A 194 7.67 5.91 7.94
C ARG A 194 7.11 5.20 6.71
N VAL A 195 5.79 5.03 6.62
CA VAL A 195 5.15 4.49 5.41
C VAL A 195 5.42 5.40 4.21
N LEU A 196 5.23 6.71 4.34
CA LEU A 196 5.46 7.63 3.21
C LEU A 196 6.92 7.59 2.72
N GLU A 197 7.87 7.45 3.63
CA GLU A 197 9.29 7.27 3.32
C GLU A 197 9.53 5.98 2.51
N LEU A 198 8.96 4.88 2.99
CA LEU A 198 9.09 3.56 2.38
C LEU A 198 8.43 3.51 1.00
N GLU A 199 7.24 4.09 0.86
CA GLU A 199 6.52 4.21 -0.41
C GLU A 199 7.34 4.99 -1.44
N ILE A 200 7.91 6.15 -1.07
CA ILE A 200 8.80 6.91 -1.96
C ILE A 200 10.00 6.04 -2.40
N GLY A 201 10.65 5.34 -1.48
CA GLY A 201 11.74 4.42 -1.80
C GLY A 201 11.32 3.25 -2.70
N PHE A 202 10.09 2.76 -2.53
CA PHE A 202 9.49 1.69 -3.32
C PHE A 202 9.21 2.13 -4.77
N TRP A 203 8.71 3.35 -4.95
CA TRP A 203 8.54 3.93 -6.28
C TRP A 203 9.87 4.26 -6.95
N GLU A 204 10.86 4.74 -6.20
CA GLU A 204 12.19 5.05 -6.71
C GLU A 204 12.89 3.80 -7.25
N MET A 205 12.87 2.68 -6.51
CA MET A 205 13.49 1.43 -6.99
C MET A 205 12.87 0.90 -8.29
N SER A 206 11.64 1.31 -8.61
CA SER A 206 10.97 0.92 -9.85
C SER A 206 11.52 1.69 -11.05
N SER A 207 12.03 2.91 -10.82
CA SER A 207 12.58 3.78 -11.86
C SER A 207 13.98 3.33 -12.27
N SER A 208 14.38 3.61 -13.52
CA SER A 208 15.67 3.16 -14.10
C SER A 208 16.90 3.87 -13.54
N GLN A 209 16.77 4.70 -12.50
CA GLN A 209 17.86 5.41 -11.83
C GLN A 209 18.08 4.83 -10.43
N SER A 210 18.66 3.64 -10.37
CA SER A 210 19.25 3.10 -9.13
C SER A 210 20.59 2.46 -9.43
#